data_AF-A0A343TM24-F1
#
_entry.id   AF-A0A343TM24-F1
#
_cell.length_a   1.000
_cell.length_b   1.000
_cell.length_c   1.000
_cell.angle_alpha   90.00
_cell.angle_beta   90.00
_cell.angle_gamma   90.00
#
_symmetry.space_group_name_H-M   'P 1'
#
loop_
_entity.id
_entity.type
_entity.pdbx_description
1 polymer ?
#
loop_
_entity_poly.entity_id
_entity_poly.type
_entity_poly.pdbx_seq_one_letter_code
_entity_poly.pdbx_strand_id
1 'polypeptide(L)'
;MATTQIYYRIIRLVYVMPTIRVREWTKDRIEEIRNRESHSSHDSVIKSLLKDRELAKFASPQQDEPELSTPDLERNVDKEFESLTVFSELQAPEDGIIFLWCPQCVSEIAHLTVEDRVNITQIELGCQNCLHRLDQHALVAIEIGYPIEQKLVEEAVEADLKRCVVDYWDRTLESTSEQSSEAADVEDLVWAIDQYCKEFNWACSTEYPAVSIQAGRRYRDEVTGETLEVLELVSADNNQINSYRIRRFESASADSNGVDPEVLSADEVVELIADRRLTVIEDG
;
A
#
# COMPACT_ATOMS: atom_id res chain seq x y z
N MET A 1 8.20 -36.54 -48.36
CA MET A 1 9.38 -36.44 -47.46
C MET A 1 10.25 -35.30 -47.93
N ALA A 2 10.23 -34.18 -47.21
CA ALA A 2 11.29 -33.17 -47.23
C ALA A 2 11.04 -32.22 -46.05
N THR A 3 11.60 -32.60 -44.91
CA THR A 3 11.67 -31.82 -43.68
C THR A 3 12.60 -30.63 -43.93
N THR A 4 12.14 -29.40 -43.76
CA THR A 4 13.03 -28.22 -43.71
C THR A 4 12.82 -27.53 -42.38
N GLN A 5 13.72 -27.81 -41.43
CA GLN A 5 13.91 -27.02 -40.22
C GLN A 5 14.54 -25.67 -40.62
N ILE A 6 13.93 -24.57 -40.17
CA ILE A 6 14.58 -23.27 -40.11
C ILE A 6 14.62 -22.87 -38.63
N TYR A 7 15.81 -22.95 -38.04
CA TYR A 7 16.16 -22.18 -36.86
C TYR A 7 16.53 -20.76 -37.32
N TYR A 8 16.08 -19.72 -36.60
CA TYR A 8 16.98 -18.79 -35.89
C TYR A 8 16.20 -17.65 -35.19
N ARG A 9 16.64 -17.42 -33.93
CA ARG A 9 16.68 -16.17 -33.16
C ARG A 9 15.36 -15.46 -32.83
N ILE A 10 14.86 -15.78 -31.63
CA ILE A 10 14.08 -14.82 -30.82
C ILE A 10 15.07 -13.74 -30.36
N ILE A 11 14.92 -12.52 -30.89
CA ILE A 11 15.50 -11.32 -30.31
C ILE A 11 14.68 -11.01 -29.05
N ARG A 12 15.26 -11.23 -27.87
CA ARG A 12 14.77 -10.61 -26.63
C ARG A 12 14.99 -9.10 -26.76
N LEU A 13 13.96 -8.36 -27.15
CA LEU A 13 13.88 -6.93 -26.87
C LEU A 13 13.49 -6.81 -25.40
N VAL A 14 14.50 -6.67 -24.54
CA VAL A 14 14.30 -6.15 -23.18
C VAL A 14 13.91 -4.69 -23.37
N TYR A 15 12.63 -4.39 -23.22
CA TYR A 15 12.13 -3.02 -23.18
C TYR A 15 12.44 -2.47 -21.78
N VAL A 16 13.64 -1.91 -21.61
CA VAL A 16 13.99 -1.11 -20.43
C VAL A 16 13.32 0.25 -20.64
N MET A 17 12.18 0.47 -20.01
CA MET A 17 11.63 1.82 -19.88
C MET A 17 12.50 2.60 -18.90
N PRO A 18 13.07 3.76 -19.29
CA PRO A 18 13.73 4.62 -18.34
C PRO A 18 12.64 5.30 -17.49
N THR A 19 12.51 4.86 -16.25
CA THR A 19 11.65 5.47 -15.24
C THR A 19 12.14 6.89 -14.92
N ILE A 20 11.16 7.79 -14.82
CA ILE A 20 11.28 9.24 -14.89
C ILE A 20 11.59 9.82 -13.51
N ARG A 21 12.50 10.82 -13.47
CA ARG A 21 12.79 11.63 -12.27
C ARG A 21 11.64 12.58 -11.94
N VAL A 22 10.76 12.15 -11.04
CA VAL A 22 9.65 12.94 -10.47
C VAL A 22 10.18 13.88 -9.39
N ARG A 23 10.91 14.95 -9.73
CA ARG A 23 11.35 15.88 -8.66
C ARG A 23 11.23 17.39 -8.82
N GLU A 24 10.89 18.00 -9.96
CA GLU A 24 10.93 19.49 -10.02
C GLU A 24 9.96 20.16 -11.01
N TRP A 25 8.84 19.54 -11.39
CA TRP A 25 8.01 20.12 -12.46
C TRP A 25 6.58 20.38 -12.02
N THR A 26 6.27 21.66 -11.78
CA THR A 26 4.92 22.15 -11.47
C THR A 26 4.02 22.11 -12.72
N LYS A 27 2.70 21.98 -12.50
CA LYS A 27 1.65 21.96 -13.54
C LYS A 27 1.77 23.12 -14.53
N ASP A 28 2.00 24.33 -14.01
CA ASP A 28 2.17 25.55 -14.81
C ASP A 28 3.37 25.47 -15.76
N ARG A 29 4.46 24.83 -15.32
CA ARG A 29 5.67 24.68 -16.13
C ARG A 29 5.49 23.69 -17.27
N ILE A 30 4.73 22.62 -17.05
CA ILE A 30 4.40 21.63 -18.07
C ILE A 30 3.44 22.25 -19.11
N GLU A 31 2.50 23.08 -18.68
CA GLU A 31 1.56 23.77 -19.55
C GLU A 31 2.22 24.89 -20.38
N GLU A 32 3.16 25.63 -19.78
CA GLU A 32 3.99 26.62 -20.49
C GLU A 32 4.77 25.97 -21.64
N ILE A 33 5.38 24.81 -21.41
CA ILE A 33 6.14 24.10 -22.45
C ILE A 33 5.21 23.52 -23.52
N ARG A 34 4.05 22.94 -23.14
CA ARG A 34 3.02 22.47 -24.09
C ARG A 34 2.62 23.56 -25.07
N ASN A 35 2.33 24.75 -24.54
CA ASN A 35 1.86 25.88 -25.32
C ASN A 35 2.98 26.48 -26.19
N ARG A 36 4.22 26.54 -25.69
CA ARG A 36 5.37 27.06 -26.43
C ARG A 36 5.80 26.15 -27.60
N GLU A 37 5.71 24.84 -27.43
CA GLU A 37 6.20 23.85 -28.40
C GLU A 37 5.08 23.18 -29.21
N SER A 38 3.83 23.61 -29.00
CA SER A 38 2.64 23.17 -29.76
C SER A 38 2.44 21.66 -29.77
N HIS A 39 2.74 21.01 -28.64
CA HIS A 39 2.48 19.58 -28.44
C HIS A 39 0.98 19.35 -28.24
N SER A 40 0.44 18.30 -28.87
CA SER A 40 -1.00 17.98 -28.81
C SER A 40 -1.45 17.40 -27.47
N SER A 41 -0.51 16.94 -26.63
CA SER A 41 -0.77 16.32 -25.33
C SER A 41 0.41 16.51 -24.39
N HIS A 42 0.15 16.48 -23.08
CA HIS A 42 1.19 16.55 -22.04
C HIS A 42 2.18 15.38 -22.13
N ASP A 43 1.74 14.19 -22.55
CA ASP A 43 2.61 13.03 -22.79
C ASP A 43 3.66 13.29 -23.90
N SER A 44 3.30 14.05 -24.94
CA SER A 44 4.23 14.43 -26.01
C SER A 44 5.28 15.45 -25.55
N VAL A 45 4.87 16.39 -24.67
CA VAL A 45 5.77 17.35 -24.02
C VAL A 45 6.80 16.62 -23.17
N ILE A 46 6.33 15.73 -22.30
CA ILE A 46 7.18 14.96 -21.39
C ILE A 46 8.19 14.12 -22.20
N LYS A 47 7.75 13.44 -23.28
CA LYS A 47 8.65 12.66 -24.15
C LYS A 47 9.70 13.51 -24.89
N SER A 48 9.33 14.69 -25.37
CA SER A 48 10.28 15.59 -26.05
C SER A 48 11.35 16.10 -25.08
N LEU A 49 10.94 16.53 -23.89
CA LEU A 49 11.83 17.02 -22.85
C LEU A 49 12.78 15.93 -22.32
N LEU A 50 12.32 14.68 -22.24
CA LEU A 50 13.15 13.55 -21.86
C LEU A 50 14.28 13.30 -22.87
N LYS A 51 13.98 13.44 -24.17
CA LYS A 51 14.96 13.27 -25.25
C LYS A 51 16.01 14.39 -25.26
N ASP A 52 15.60 15.63 -25.05
CA ASP A 52 16.52 16.77 -24.99
C ASP A 52 17.44 16.71 -23.75
N ARG A 53 16.96 16.15 -22.63
CA ARG A 53 17.76 15.94 -21.43
C ARG A 53 18.71 14.74 -21.53
N GLU A 54 18.36 13.71 -22.31
CA GLU A 54 19.28 12.62 -22.65
C GLU A 54 20.51 13.18 -23.39
N LEU A 55 20.28 14.10 -24.34
CA LEU A 55 21.35 14.80 -25.06
C LEU A 55 22.18 15.73 -24.14
N ALA A 56 21.54 16.39 -23.16
CA ALA A 56 22.22 17.25 -22.21
C ALA A 56 23.07 16.49 -21.17
N LYS A 57 22.65 15.28 -20.75
CA LYS A 57 23.42 14.42 -19.84
C LYS A 57 24.75 13.94 -20.43
N PHE A 58 24.88 13.90 -21.76
CA PHE A 58 26.15 13.63 -22.42
C PHE A 58 27.06 14.86 -22.56
N ALA A 59 26.61 16.06 -22.14
CA ALA A 59 27.27 17.32 -22.49
C ALA A 59 28.01 18.06 -21.35
N SER A 60 27.67 17.96 -20.05
CA SER A 60 28.47 18.61 -18.97
C SER A 60 28.06 18.30 -17.51
N PRO A 61 28.95 18.53 -16.51
CA PRO A 61 28.82 18.13 -15.11
C PRO A 61 28.12 19.16 -14.19
N GLN A 62 27.72 18.67 -13.01
CA GLN A 62 26.88 19.23 -11.93
C GLN A 62 27.07 20.72 -11.57
N GLN A 63 25.94 21.42 -11.33
CA GLN A 63 25.84 22.57 -10.44
C GLN A 63 24.50 22.53 -9.66
N ASP A 64 24.59 22.84 -8.36
CA ASP A 64 23.49 22.94 -7.38
C ASP A 64 22.65 24.22 -7.57
N GLU A 65 21.33 24.15 -7.36
CA GLU A 65 20.41 25.30 -7.18
C GLU A 65 19.36 25.02 -6.09
N PRO A 66 18.77 26.07 -5.44
CA PRO A 66 18.24 25.99 -4.08
C PRO A 66 16.73 25.68 -3.97
N GLU A 67 16.36 24.99 -2.88
CA GLU A 67 14.98 24.64 -2.48
C GLU A 67 14.13 25.87 -2.12
N LEU A 68 12.91 25.92 -2.66
CA LEU A 68 11.85 26.86 -2.28
C LEU A 68 10.79 26.12 -1.45
N SER A 69 10.57 26.58 -0.22
CA SER A 69 9.57 26.05 0.71
C SER A 69 8.15 26.54 0.39
N THR A 70 7.20 25.62 0.25
CA THR A 70 5.76 25.87 0.15
C THR A 70 5.07 25.75 1.53
N PRO A 71 3.94 26.47 1.77
CA PRO A 71 3.37 26.63 3.10
C PRO A 71 2.43 25.48 3.51
N ASP A 72 2.56 25.06 4.77
CA ASP A 72 1.75 24.05 5.46
C ASP A 72 0.24 24.33 5.41
N LEU A 73 -0.49 23.48 4.70
CA LEU A 73 -1.94 23.32 4.85
C LEU A 73 -2.21 22.02 5.59
N GLU A 74 -2.48 22.13 6.90
CA GLU A 74 -3.11 21.13 7.79
C GLU A 74 -2.95 19.65 7.38
N ARG A 75 -1.71 19.16 7.32
CA ARG A 75 -1.33 17.75 7.12
C ARG A 75 -1.39 16.90 8.41
N ASN A 76 -2.08 17.35 9.46
CA ASN A 76 -2.08 16.66 10.76
C ASN A 76 -3.10 15.53 10.83
N VAL A 77 -2.81 14.46 10.12
CA VAL A 77 -3.13 13.11 10.57
C VAL A 77 -1.78 12.51 10.95
N ASP A 78 -1.64 11.90 12.13
CA ASP A 78 -0.40 11.24 12.57
C ASP A 78 -0.11 10.01 11.70
N LYS A 79 0.22 10.22 10.43
CA LYS A 79 0.55 9.17 9.46
C LYS A 79 2.02 8.82 9.59
N GLU A 80 2.33 7.54 9.41
CA GLU A 80 3.73 7.10 9.33
C GLU A 80 4.49 7.75 8.15
N PHE A 81 3.81 7.92 7.01
CA PHE A 81 4.38 8.46 5.79
C PHE A 81 3.72 9.79 5.42
N GLU A 82 4.51 10.86 5.36
CA GLU A 82 4.03 12.16 4.86
C GLU A 82 3.77 12.15 3.34
N SER A 83 4.50 11.31 2.61
CA SER A 83 4.49 11.29 1.13
C SER A 83 3.77 10.08 0.53
N LEU A 84 3.18 9.21 1.35
CA LEU A 84 2.36 8.08 0.92
C LEU A 84 1.00 8.18 1.61
N THR A 85 -0.06 8.22 0.83
CA THR A 85 -1.42 8.41 1.34
C THR A 85 -2.33 7.34 0.74
N VAL A 86 -3.03 6.57 1.57
CA VAL A 86 -4.14 5.73 1.07
C VAL A 86 -5.20 6.62 0.45
N PHE A 87 -5.70 6.24 -0.71
CA PHE A 87 -6.51 7.10 -1.57
C PHE A 87 -7.80 7.59 -0.90
N SER A 88 -8.40 6.80 0.00
CA SER A 88 -9.56 7.19 0.81
C SER A 88 -9.31 8.40 1.73
N GLU A 89 -8.05 8.65 2.10
CA GLU A 89 -7.65 9.79 2.94
C GLU A 89 -7.20 11.01 2.12
N LEU A 90 -7.09 10.87 0.81
CA LEU A 90 -6.53 11.91 -0.05
C LEU A 90 -7.58 12.99 -0.31
N GLN A 91 -7.50 14.11 0.41
CA GLN A 91 -8.43 15.23 0.24
C GLN A 91 -7.89 16.35 -0.65
N ALA A 92 -6.59 16.66 -0.54
CA ALA A 92 -5.96 17.75 -1.26
C ALA A 92 -4.55 17.31 -1.68
N PRO A 93 -4.39 16.74 -2.88
CA PRO A 93 -3.08 16.30 -3.35
C PRO A 93 -2.17 17.50 -3.62
N GLU A 94 -0.89 17.33 -3.29
CA GLU A 94 0.14 18.32 -3.56
C GLU A 94 0.25 18.57 -5.08
N ASP A 95 0.23 19.84 -5.48
CA ASP A 95 0.24 20.31 -6.87
C ASP A 95 -0.87 19.76 -7.81
N GLY A 96 -1.93 19.16 -7.25
CA GLY A 96 -3.06 18.64 -8.03
C GLY A 96 -2.73 17.42 -8.88
N ILE A 97 -1.62 16.71 -8.61
CA ILE A 97 -1.21 15.51 -9.35
C ILE A 97 -1.18 14.32 -8.40
N ILE A 98 -1.79 13.20 -8.83
CA ILE A 98 -1.88 11.97 -8.04
C ILE A 98 -1.37 10.81 -8.87
N PHE A 99 -0.42 10.06 -8.30
CA PHE A 99 0.05 8.79 -8.84
C PHE A 99 -0.51 7.66 -7.99
N LEU A 100 -1.42 6.85 -8.56
CA LEU A 100 -2.01 5.72 -7.86
C LEU A 100 -1.23 4.45 -8.12
N TRP A 101 -0.87 3.74 -7.05
CA TRP A 101 -0.05 2.54 -7.09
C TRP A 101 -0.75 1.35 -6.47
N CYS A 102 -0.47 0.18 -7.03
CA CYS A 102 -0.86 -1.10 -6.46
C CYS A 102 0.18 -1.52 -5.40
N PRO A 103 -0.20 -1.61 -4.12
CA PRO A 103 0.69 -2.08 -3.05
C PRO A 103 1.16 -3.53 -3.21
N GLN A 104 0.46 -4.35 -4.01
CA GLN A 104 0.77 -5.77 -4.14
C GLN A 104 1.86 -6.09 -5.15
N CYS A 105 1.93 -5.36 -6.26
CA CYS A 105 2.87 -5.65 -7.35
C CYS A 105 3.64 -4.41 -7.82
N VAL A 106 3.63 -3.35 -7.00
CA VAL A 106 4.39 -2.11 -7.22
C VAL A 106 4.16 -1.58 -8.64
N SER A 107 2.92 -1.67 -9.11
CA SER A 107 2.53 -1.26 -10.45
C SER A 107 1.71 0.01 -10.34
N GLU A 108 2.12 1.02 -11.08
CA GLU A 108 1.35 2.23 -11.25
C GLU A 108 0.05 1.93 -12.00
N ILE A 109 -1.07 2.37 -11.44
CA ILE A 109 -2.43 2.07 -11.93
C ILE A 109 -2.97 3.25 -12.73
N ALA A 110 -2.81 4.47 -12.23
CA ALA A 110 -3.38 5.65 -12.86
C ALA A 110 -2.63 6.93 -12.47
N HIS A 111 -2.70 7.92 -13.36
CA HIS A 111 -2.35 9.31 -13.09
C HIS A 111 -3.61 10.14 -13.12
N LEU A 112 -3.85 10.92 -12.07
CA LEU A 112 -4.97 11.85 -12.00
C LEU A 112 -4.42 13.26 -11.87
N THR A 113 -5.04 14.19 -12.59
CA THR A 113 -4.86 15.62 -12.38
C THR A 113 -6.17 16.18 -11.86
N VAL A 114 -6.11 16.84 -10.71
CA VAL A 114 -7.28 17.42 -10.04
C VAL A 114 -7.05 18.91 -9.86
N GLU A 115 -8.14 19.67 -9.88
CA GLU A 115 -8.06 21.14 -9.82
C GLU A 115 -8.10 21.65 -8.39
N ASP A 116 -8.88 21.01 -7.52
CA ASP A 116 -9.06 21.40 -6.12
C ASP A 116 -9.04 20.14 -5.22
N ARG A 117 -10.13 19.90 -4.48
CA ARG A 117 -10.25 18.78 -3.56
C ARG A 117 -10.77 17.53 -4.25
N VAL A 118 -10.26 16.40 -3.81
CA VAL A 118 -10.76 15.09 -4.17
C VAL A 118 -11.81 14.69 -3.14
N ASN A 119 -13.04 14.47 -3.60
CA ASN A 119 -14.10 13.89 -2.79
C ASN A 119 -14.60 12.64 -3.50
N ILE A 120 -14.22 11.49 -2.97
CA ILE A 120 -14.50 10.18 -3.56
C ILE A 120 -15.30 9.37 -2.56
N THR A 121 -16.48 8.96 -3.00
CA THR A 121 -17.36 8.10 -2.20
C THR A 121 -17.11 6.62 -2.46
N GLN A 122 -16.68 6.26 -3.68
CA GLN A 122 -16.35 4.88 -4.07
C GLN A 122 -15.53 4.86 -5.36
N ILE A 123 -14.52 3.99 -5.43
CA ILE A 123 -13.79 3.66 -6.66
C ILE A 123 -13.45 2.16 -6.67
N GLU A 124 -13.56 1.50 -7.82
CA GLU A 124 -13.13 0.11 -7.98
C GLU A 124 -12.35 -0.02 -9.29
N LEU A 125 -11.13 -0.55 -9.21
CA LEU A 125 -10.18 -0.71 -10.32
C LEU A 125 -9.58 -2.12 -10.28
N GLY A 126 -9.30 -2.71 -11.43
CA GLY A 126 -8.53 -3.96 -11.52
C GLY A 126 -7.07 -3.68 -11.84
N CYS A 127 -6.14 -4.21 -11.05
CA CYS A 127 -4.72 -4.14 -11.39
C CYS A 127 -4.44 -4.98 -12.64
N GLN A 128 -3.87 -4.38 -13.69
CA GLN A 128 -3.58 -5.10 -14.94
C GLN A 128 -2.42 -6.10 -14.82
N ASN A 129 -1.59 -5.97 -13.77
CA ASN A 129 -0.42 -6.82 -13.57
C ASN A 129 -0.73 -8.01 -12.66
N CYS A 130 -1.26 -7.78 -11.44
CA CYS A 130 -1.57 -8.84 -10.48
C CYS A 130 -3.04 -9.29 -10.49
N LEU A 131 -3.91 -8.64 -11.27
CA LEU A 131 -5.35 -8.95 -11.41
C LEU A 131 -6.18 -8.84 -10.11
N HIS A 132 -5.61 -8.31 -9.03
CA HIS A 132 -6.36 -8.03 -7.80
C HIS A 132 -7.33 -6.86 -8.01
N ARG A 133 -8.45 -6.88 -7.27
CA ARG A 133 -9.38 -5.77 -7.26
C ARG A 133 -8.89 -4.75 -6.23
N LEU A 134 -8.77 -3.50 -6.65
CA LEU A 134 -8.31 -2.38 -5.84
C LEU A 134 -9.45 -1.39 -5.69
N ASP A 135 -9.62 -0.84 -4.50
CA ASP A 135 -10.55 0.25 -4.23
C ASP A 135 -9.85 1.42 -3.51
N GLN A 136 -10.62 2.39 -3.03
CA GLN A 136 -10.06 3.54 -2.31
C GLN A 136 -9.25 3.18 -1.06
N HIS A 137 -9.46 2.02 -0.45
CA HIS A 137 -8.79 1.60 0.78
C HIS A 137 -7.51 0.79 0.52
N ALA A 138 -7.31 0.28 -0.70
CA ALA A 138 -6.11 -0.44 -1.09
C ALA A 138 -5.21 0.32 -2.06
N LEU A 139 -5.70 1.40 -2.68
CA LEU A 139 -4.89 2.24 -3.56
C LEU A 139 -4.05 3.21 -2.74
N VAL A 140 -2.76 3.29 -3.07
CA VAL A 140 -1.85 4.24 -2.44
C VAL A 140 -1.48 5.33 -3.43
N ALA A 141 -1.70 6.58 -3.03
CA ALA A 141 -1.19 7.76 -3.70
C ALA A 141 0.26 8.01 -3.26
N ILE A 142 1.18 8.04 -4.22
CA ILE A 142 2.54 8.51 -4.00
C ILE A 142 2.55 10.02 -4.27
N GLU A 143 2.76 10.80 -3.22
CA GLU A 143 2.84 12.26 -3.30
C GLU A 143 4.26 12.72 -3.65
N ILE A 144 4.37 13.99 -4.03
CA ILE A 144 5.65 14.63 -4.34
C ILE A 144 6.54 14.57 -3.10
N GLY A 145 7.80 14.17 -3.28
CA GLY A 145 8.77 14.03 -2.19
C GLY A 145 9.15 12.58 -1.88
N TYR A 146 8.28 11.61 -2.16
CA TYR A 146 8.63 10.19 -1.99
C TYR A 146 9.80 9.81 -2.91
N PRO A 147 10.91 9.25 -2.37
CA PRO A 147 12.12 8.96 -3.14
C PRO A 147 11.98 7.65 -3.95
N ILE A 148 10.99 7.61 -4.85
CA ILE A 148 10.58 6.38 -5.55
C ILE A 148 11.74 5.69 -6.29
N GLU A 149 12.62 6.46 -6.93
CA GLU A 149 13.74 5.88 -7.68
C GLU A 149 14.73 5.15 -6.77
N GLN A 150 15.06 5.76 -5.63
CA GLN A 150 15.95 5.17 -4.64
C GLN A 150 15.30 3.92 -4.04
N LYS A 151 14.03 4.03 -3.65
CA LYS A 151 13.29 2.92 -3.04
C LYS A 151 13.04 1.77 -4.01
N LEU A 152 12.91 2.03 -5.32
CA LEU A 152 12.83 0.99 -6.34
C LEU A 152 14.15 0.22 -6.47
N VAL A 153 15.29 0.92 -6.37
CA VAL A 153 16.63 0.28 -6.38
C VAL A 153 16.86 -0.51 -5.09
N GLU A 154 16.36 -0.03 -3.97
CA GLU A 154 16.42 -0.69 -2.66
C GLU A 154 15.38 -1.82 -2.49
N GLU A 155 14.53 -2.06 -3.51
CA GLU A 155 13.42 -3.03 -3.45
C GLU A 155 12.46 -2.79 -2.25
N ALA A 156 12.37 -1.54 -1.80
CA ALA A 156 11.66 -1.16 -0.58
C ALA A 156 10.25 -0.60 -0.83
N VAL A 157 9.92 -0.23 -2.08
CA VAL A 157 8.59 0.38 -2.40
C VAL A 157 7.44 -0.55 -2.03
N GLU A 158 7.56 -1.85 -2.28
CA GLU A 158 6.50 -2.81 -1.93
C GLU A 158 6.21 -2.80 -0.43
N ALA A 159 7.26 -2.82 0.39
CA ALA A 159 7.14 -2.81 1.84
C ALA A 159 6.53 -1.48 2.33
N ASP A 160 7.00 -0.35 1.80
CA ASP A 160 6.49 0.98 2.16
C ASP A 160 4.99 1.12 1.79
N LEU A 161 4.59 0.69 0.59
CA LEU A 161 3.18 0.75 0.15
C LEU A 161 2.28 -0.13 1.03
N LYS A 162 2.74 -1.34 1.38
CA LYS A 162 2.00 -2.24 2.29
C LYS A 162 1.88 -1.66 3.69
N ARG A 163 2.96 -1.11 4.24
CA ARG A 163 2.96 -0.43 5.56
C ARG A 163 1.97 0.73 5.56
N CYS A 164 1.98 1.57 4.52
CA CYS A 164 1.04 2.68 4.38
C CYS A 164 -0.43 2.22 4.47
N VAL A 165 -0.79 1.09 3.85
CA VAL A 165 -2.16 0.55 3.94
C VAL A 165 -2.45 -0.05 5.32
N VAL A 166 -1.49 -0.73 5.95
CA VAL A 166 -1.66 -1.29 7.30
C VAL A 166 -1.80 -0.18 8.35
N ASP A 167 -0.98 0.86 8.29
CA ASP A 167 -1.07 2.07 9.11
C ASP A 167 -2.45 2.74 8.96
N TYR A 168 -2.93 2.88 7.73
CA TYR A 168 -4.26 3.39 7.46
C TYR A 168 -5.36 2.58 8.17
N TRP A 169 -5.31 1.25 8.09
CA TRP A 169 -6.30 0.40 8.75
C TRP A 169 -6.21 0.44 10.26
N ASP A 170 -5.01 0.46 10.85
CA ASP A 170 -4.80 0.60 12.29
C ASP A 170 -5.38 1.92 12.81
N ARG A 171 -5.08 3.05 12.15
CA ARG A 171 -5.65 4.36 12.49
C ARG A 171 -7.17 4.42 12.29
N THR A 172 -7.67 3.76 11.25
CA THR A 172 -9.12 3.67 11.02
C THR A 172 -9.80 2.91 12.15
N LEU A 173 -9.26 1.76 12.57
CA LEU A 173 -9.74 0.98 13.72
C LEU A 173 -9.74 1.81 15.00
N GLU A 174 -8.63 2.49 15.30
CA GLU A 174 -8.52 3.38 16.47
C GLU A 174 -9.62 4.44 16.45
N SER A 175 -9.78 5.15 15.33
CA SER A 175 -10.80 6.21 15.20
C SER A 175 -12.24 5.69 15.33
N THR A 176 -12.54 4.52 14.76
CA THR A 176 -13.88 3.92 14.84
C THR A 176 -14.19 3.42 16.24
N SER A 177 -13.20 2.86 16.96
CA SER A 177 -13.37 2.42 18.35
C SER A 177 -13.68 3.59 19.29
N GLU A 178 -13.12 4.78 19.04
CA GLU A 178 -13.36 5.97 19.85
C GLU A 178 -14.69 6.66 19.53
N GLN A 179 -15.12 6.62 18.26
CA GLN A 179 -16.25 7.40 17.76
C GLN A 179 -17.55 6.60 17.62
N SER A 180 -17.48 5.28 17.44
CA SER A 180 -18.67 4.47 17.23
C SER A 180 -19.35 4.11 18.55
N SER A 181 -20.66 4.31 18.60
CA SER A 181 -21.51 3.76 19.67
C SER A 181 -22.11 2.40 19.31
N GLU A 182 -21.94 1.95 18.05
CA GLU A 182 -22.57 0.73 17.53
C GLU A 182 -21.51 -0.35 17.25
N ALA A 183 -21.63 -1.48 17.94
CA ALA A 183 -20.71 -2.62 17.80
C ALA A 183 -20.71 -3.21 16.37
N ALA A 184 -21.82 -3.07 15.63
CA ALA A 184 -21.94 -3.58 14.26
C ALA A 184 -21.01 -2.86 13.28
N ASP A 185 -20.78 -1.55 13.44
CA ASP A 185 -19.89 -0.79 12.56
C ASP A 185 -18.42 -1.25 12.69
N VAL A 186 -18.02 -1.63 13.91
CA VAL A 186 -16.69 -2.16 14.20
C VAL A 186 -16.53 -3.57 13.63
N GLU A 187 -17.55 -4.41 13.78
CA GLU A 187 -17.56 -5.77 13.22
C GLU A 187 -17.42 -5.73 11.69
N ASP A 188 -18.19 -4.88 11.00
CA ASP A 188 -18.13 -4.71 9.54
C ASP A 188 -16.74 -4.23 9.09
N LEU A 189 -16.12 -3.31 9.85
CA LEU A 189 -14.76 -2.83 9.58
C LEU A 189 -13.71 -3.94 9.75
N VAL A 190 -13.74 -4.68 10.86
CA VAL A 190 -12.82 -5.81 11.09
C VAL A 190 -12.98 -6.87 10.01
N TRP A 191 -14.22 -7.17 9.60
CA TRP A 191 -14.48 -8.08 8.49
C TRP A 191 -13.87 -7.58 7.18
N ALA A 192 -14.06 -6.30 6.84
CA ALA A 192 -13.51 -5.72 5.62
C ALA A 192 -11.97 -5.83 5.58
N ILE A 193 -11.31 -5.49 6.69
CA ILE A 193 -9.86 -5.58 6.84
C ILE A 193 -9.37 -7.03 6.67
N ASP A 194 -10.08 -7.99 7.26
CA ASP A 194 -9.75 -9.41 7.16
C ASP A 194 -9.87 -9.92 5.70
N GLN A 195 -10.90 -9.49 4.97
CA GLN A 195 -11.01 -9.79 3.53
C GLN A 195 -9.86 -9.19 2.73
N TYR A 196 -9.46 -7.96 3.04
CA TYR A 196 -8.29 -7.32 2.43
C TYR A 196 -7.01 -8.14 2.67
N CYS A 197 -6.73 -8.48 3.92
CA CYS A 197 -5.54 -9.25 4.26
C CYS A 197 -5.50 -10.60 3.54
N LYS A 198 -6.65 -11.27 3.37
CA LYS A 198 -6.78 -12.52 2.61
C LYS A 198 -6.60 -12.33 1.10
N GLU A 199 -7.30 -11.36 0.50
CA GLU A 199 -7.24 -11.11 -0.95
C GLU A 199 -5.80 -10.82 -1.38
N PHE A 200 -5.10 -10.00 -0.61
CA PHE A 200 -3.74 -9.60 -0.93
C PHE A 200 -2.65 -10.48 -0.30
N ASN A 201 -3.03 -11.44 0.54
CA ASN A 201 -2.09 -12.28 1.30
C ASN A 201 -1.03 -11.44 2.04
N TRP A 202 -1.45 -10.33 2.66
CA TRP A 202 -0.57 -9.45 3.42
C TRP A 202 -0.36 -9.97 4.81
N ALA A 203 0.90 -10.16 5.22
CA ALA A 203 1.20 -10.41 6.61
C ALA A 203 1.00 -9.13 7.42
N CYS A 204 0.42 -9.26 8.62
CA CYS A 204 0.41 -8.16 9.58
C CYS A 204 1.86 -7.79 9.94
N SER A 205 2.11 -6.48 10.07
CA SER A 205 3.41 -5.97 10.51
C SER A 205 3.67 -6.34 11.97
N THR A 206 4.94 -6.44 12.35
CA THR A 206 5.38 -6.58 13.75
C THR A 206 5.50 -5.22 14.43
N GLU A 207 5.44 -4.13 13.66
CA GLU A 207 5.61 -2.76 14.14
C GLU A 207 4.28 -2.10 14.56
N TYR A 208 3.15 -2.67 14.13
CA TYR A 208 1.80 -2.20 14.42
C TYR A 208 1.00 -3.28 15.12
N PRO A 209 -0.06 -2.92 15.87
CA PRO A 209 -1.08 -3.87 16.25
C PRO A 209 -1.57 -4.65 15.02
N ALA A 210 -1.81 -5.93 15.21
CA ALA A 210 -2.32 -6.80 14.17
C ALA A 210 -3.73 -6.36 13.80
N VAL A 211 -3.96 -6.14 12.51
CA VAL A 211 -5.25 -5.75 11.95
C VAL A 211 -6.07 -6.95 11.43
N SER A 212 -5.47 -8.16 11.41
CA SER A 212 -6.12 -9.43 11.06
C SER A 212 -5.39 -10.63 11.68
N ILE A 213 -6.10 -11.75 11.83
CA ILE A 213 -5.56 -13.01 12.36
C ILE A 213 -5.31 -14.01 11.22
N GLN A 214 -4.14 -14.65 11.24
CA GLN A 214 -3.69 -15.58 10.21
C GLN A 214 -3.31 -16.92 10.81
N ALA A 215 -3.74 -18.00 10.15
CA ALA A 215 -3.31 -19.34 10.51
C ALA A 215 -1.80 -19.52 10.30
N GLY A 216 -1.15 -20.24 11.23
CA GLY A 216 0.29 -20.44 11.25
C GLY A 216 1.09 -19.27 11.81
N ARG A 217 0.44 -18.26 12.40
CA ARG A 217 1.11 -17.12 13.05
C ARG A 217 0.94 -17.15 14.56
N ARG A 218 1.85 -16.45 15.24
CA ARG A 218 1.80 -16.20 16.68
C ARG A 218 1.58 -14.73 16.96
N TYR A 219 0.73 -14.48 17.94
CA TYR A 219 0.37 -13.15 18.40
C TYR A 219 0.61 -13.03 19.89
N ARG A 220 1.04 -11.86 20.36
CA ARG A 220 1.03 -11.52 21.78
C ARG A 220 -0.17 -10.63 22.06
N ASP A 221 -0.95 -10.98 23.07
CA ASP A 221 -1.93 -10.08 23.66
C ASP A 221 -1.18 -9.11 24.59
N GLU A 222 -1.15 -7.83 24.26
CA GLU A 222 -0.45 -6.80 25.03
C GLU A 222 -1.15 -6.46 26.36
N VAL A 223 -2.43 -6.82 26.52
CA VAL A 223 -3.19 -6.59 27.76
C VAL A 223 -2.95 -7.72 28.76
N THR A 224 -3.02 -8.97 28.31
CA THR A 224 -2.85 -10.14 29.19
C THR A 224 -1.41 -10.63 29.27
N GLY A 225 -0.58 -10.28 28.30
CA GLY A 225 0.77 -10.81 28.11
C GLY A 225 0.81 -12.23 27.53
N GLU A 226 -0.36 -12.82 27.25
CA GLU A 226 -0.47 -14.18 26.73
C GLU A 226 -0.03 -14.26 25.27
N THR A 227 0.46 -15.42 24.86
CA THR A 227 0.77 -15.72 23.46
C THR A 227 -0.28 -16.64 22.88
N LEU A 228 -0.80 -16.27 21.71
CA LEU A 228 -1.77 -17.00 20.92
C LEU A 228 -1.06 -17.60 19.70
N GLU A 229 -0.95 -18.92 19.64
CA GLU A 229 -0.52 -19.65 18.46
C GLU A 229 -1.74 -20.07 17.64
N VAL A 230 -1.90 -19.50 16.44
CA VAL A 230 -3.06 -19.77 15.58
C VAL A 230 -2.76 -20.97 14.71
N LEU A 231 -3.45 -22.08 14.95
CA LEU A 231 -3.18 -23.35 14.28
C LEU A 231 -3.85 -23.41 12.90
N GLU A 232 -5.17 -23.25 12.89
CA GLU A 232 -5.95 -23.40 11.67
C GLU A 232 -7.29 -22.68 11.75
N LEU A 233 -7.88 -22.52 10.57
CA LEU A 233 -9.20 -21.95 10.40
C LEU A 233 -10.29 -22.97 10.77
N VAL A 234 -11.28 -22.55 11.57
CA VAL A 234 -12.39 -23.41 12.01
C VAL A 234 -13.66 -23.17 11.18
N SER A 235 -13.96 -21.91 10.88
CA SER A 235 -15.06 -21.52 9.99
C SER A 235 -14.51 -20.73 8.81
N ALA A 236 -14.99 -21.03 7.61
CA ALA A 236 -14.65 -20.30 6.38
C ALA A 236 -15.94 -19.78 5.75
N ASP A 237 -16.68 -18.96 6.49
CA ASP A 237 -17.82 -18.25 5.93
C ASP A 237 -17.32 -16.93 5.33
N ASN A 238 -17.54 -16.74 4.03
CA ASN A 238 -17.10 -15.53 3.35
C ASN A 238 -17.87 -14.30 3.81
N ASN A 239 -19.04 -14.47 4.43
CA ASN A 239 -19.89 -13.37 4.88
C ASN A 239 -19.76 -13.06 6.38
N GLN A 240 -18.85 -13.71 7.10
CA GLN A 240 -18.64 -13.49 8.53
C GLN A 240 -17.15 -13.50 8.88
N ILE A 241 -16.83 -13.01 10.06
CA ILE A 241 -15.48 -13.15 10.61
C ILE A 241 -15.22 -14.61 10.95
N ASN A 242 -14.00 -15.02 10.65
CA ASN A 242 -13.55 -16.38 10.85
C ASN A 242 -13.31 -16.71 12.33
N SER A 243 -13.60 -17.94 12.71
CA SER A 243 -13.14 -18.52 13.98
C SER A 243 -11.87 -19.34 13.76
N TYR A 244 -11.00 -19.35 14.75
CA TYR A 244 -9.68 -19.97 14.66
C TYR A 244 -9.47 -21.00 15.77
N ARG A 245 -8.73 -22.06 15.47
CA ARG A 245 -8.23 -22.99 16.48
C ARG A 245 -6.89 -22.47 16.96
N ILE A 246 -6.76 -22.20 18.24
CA ILE A 246 -5.56 -21.59 18.83
C ILE A 246 -5.01 -22.43 19.98
N ARG A 247 -3.76 -22.17 20.34
CA ARG A 247 -3.21 -22.48 21.66
C ARG A 247 -2.83 -21.20 22.35
N ARG A 248 -3.20 -21.08 23.62
CA ARG A 248 -2.91 -19.92 24.46
C ARG A 248 -1.94 -20.32 25.57
N PHE A 249 -0.89 -19.53 25.78
CA PHE A 249 0.10 -19.81 26.81
C PHE A 249 0.77 -18.54 27.36
N GLU A 250 1.18 -18.57 28.63
CA GLU A 250 1.65 -17.40 29.40
C GLU A 250 3.00 -16.80 28.92
N SER A 251 3.75 -17.47 28.05
CA SER A 251 5.05 -16.97 27.59
C SER A 251 5.38 -17.40 26.17
N ALA A 252 5.83 -16.46 25.33
CA ALA A 252 6.19 -16.69 23.93
C ALA A 252 7.25 -17.80 23.70
N SER A 253 8.01 -18.18 24.73
CA SER A 253 9.03 -19.25 24.68
C SER A 253 8.56 -20.58 25.27
N ALA A 254 7.29 -20.71 25.66
CA ALA A 254 6.76 -21.94 26.20
C ALA A 254 6.57 -22.98 25.08
N ASP A 255 6.97 -24.22 25.34
CA ASP A 255 6.68 -25.34 24.44
C ASP A 255 5.15 -25.51 24.36
N SER A 256 4.59 -25.36 23.15
CA SER A 256 3.15 -25.56 22.90
C SER A 256 2.73 -27.04 22.95
N ASN A 257 3.70 -27.94 23.10
CA ASN A 257 3.50 -29.38 23.27
C ASN A 257 2.90 -29.69 24.65
N GLY A 258 1.57 -29.68 24.72
CA GLY A 258 0.81 -30.07 25.92
C GLY A 258 -0.34 -29.14 26.28
N VAL A 259 -0.48 -28.02 25.57
CA VAL A 259 -1.64 -27.13 25.71
C VAL A 259 -2.75 -27.64 24.78
N ASP A 260 -3.92 -27.90 25.37
CA ASP A 260 -5.10 -28.30 24.63
C ASP A 260 -5.57 -27.15 23.72
N PRO A 261 -5.80 -27.40 22.42
CA PRO A 261 -6.31 -26.37 21.52
C PRO A 261 -7.71 -25.91 21.93
N GLU A 262 -7.93 -24.60 21.90
CA GLU A 262 -9.23 -23.98 22.07
C GLU A 262 -9.71 -23.33 20.77
N VAL A 263 -10.99 -22.94 20.72
CA VAL A 263 -11.58 -22.23 19.59
C VAL A 263 -11.73 -20.76 19.98
N LEU A 264 -11.03 -19.90 19.26
CA LEU A 264 -11.23 -18.46 19.26
C LEU A 264 -12.43 -18.14 18.37
N SER A 265 -13.53 -17.70 18.98
CA SER A 265 -14.78 -17.37 18.29
C SER A 265 -14.65 -16.08 17.47
N ALA A 266 -15.57 -15.88 16.52
CA ALA A 266 -15.59 -14.66 15.70
C ALA A 266 -15.71 -13.38 16.55
N ASP A 267 -16.56 -13.41 17.58
CA ASP A 267 -16.75 -12.28 18.51
C ASP A 267 -15.45 -11.93 19.26
N GLU A 268 -14.70 -12.94 19.70
CA GLU A 268 -13.39 -12.72 20.35
C GLU A 268 -12.36 -12.17 19.37
N VAL A 269 -12.40 -12.58 18.08
CA VAL A 269 -11.52 -11.99 17.06
C VAL A 269 -11.84 -10.51 16.86
N VAL A 270 -13.13 -10.15 16.78
CA VAL A 270 -13.56 -8.75 16.68
C VAL A 270 -13.02 -7.95 17.85
N GLU A 271 -13.23 -8.42 19.09
CA GLU A 271 -12.77 -7.74 20.30
C GLU A 271 -11.25 -7.54 20.28
N LEU A 272 -10.47 -8.59 19.99
CA LEU A 272 -9.01 -8.53 20.00
C LEU A 272 -8.43 -7.55 18.96
N ILE A 273 -9.03 -7.48 17.77
CA ILE A 273 -8.59 -6.58 16.70
C ILE A 273 -9.08 -5.15 16.93
N ALA A 274 -10.35 -4.98 17.32
CA ALA A 274 -10.94 -3.67 17.60
C ALA A 274 -10.23 -2.96 18.74
N ASP A 275 -9.90 -3.69 19.81
CA ASP A 275 -9.15 -3.17 20.96
C ASP A 275 -7.63 -3.07 20.69
N ARG A 276 -7.18 -3.43 19.47
CA ARG A 276 -5.77 -3.37 19.05
C ARG A 276 -4.83 -4.13 20.01
N ARG A 277 -5.30 -5.28 20.54
CA ARG A 277 -4.62 -6.01 21.62
C ARG A 277 -3.49 -6.91 21.14
N LEU A 278 -3.49 -7.28 19.87
CA LEU A 278 -2.58 -8.29 19.35
C LEU A 278 -1.38 -7.66 18.65
N THR A 279 -0.17 -8.14 18.92
CA THR A 279 1.04 -7.84 18.13
C THR A 279 1.62 -9.11 17.55
N VAL A 280 2.15 -9.05 16.32
CA VAL A 280 2.76 -10.23 15.67
C VAL A 280 4.10 -10.55 16.33
N ILE A 281 4.32 -11.81 16.69
CA ILE A 281 5.62 -12.31 17.15
C ILE A 281 6.33 -12.94 15.95
N GLU A 282 7.56 -12.51 15.65
CA GLU A 282 8.39 -13.21 14.66
C GLU A 282 8.78 -14.60 15.19
N ASP A 283 8.49 -15.63 14.40
CA ASP A 283 9.10 -16.94 14.59
C ASP A 283 10.58 -16.82 14.19
N GLY A 284 11.47 -16.86 15.20
CA GLY A 284 12.93 -16.87 15.01
C GLY A 284 13.46 -18.14 14.35
#